data_AF-A0A9D8KYM0-F1
#
_entry.id   AF-A0A9D8KYM0-F1
#
_cell.length_a   1.000
_cell.length_b   1.000
_cell.length_c   1.000
_cell.angle_alpha   90.00
_cell.angle_beta   90.00
_cell.angle_gamma   90.00
#
_symmetry.space_group_name_H-M   'P 1'
#
loop_
_entity.id
_entity.type
_entity.pdbx_description
1 polymer ?
#
loop_
_entity_poly.entity_id
_entity_poly.type
_entity_poly.pdbx_seq_one_letter_code
_entity_poly.pdbx_strand_id
1 'polypeptide(L)'
;LTTIATINKAIAWLAEQTRGKSAFGGTRVIAAAPAERHAAAARLMPEIRGLIGQDEKKVGHFDDSPEVLEFVSSTRLEELAALGTSCPDHFLRTKIRPLVLQSDASDLPALLATYRAGYAAYYERCRHPDSPAMRDPNPVVFLVPGTGMITFARDKATARIAGEFYKNAINVMRGASTVDTYVALPEQEAFNIEYWLLEEAKLQRMPKPKSLAGRVALVTGGAGGIGSAIARRYLSEGACVVLADVDLKSLDGMVENLGAAYGKDNVRGVLVDVTDEHAVARAFAAATLEYGGIDILVSNAGISSASPIEDTALEVWDRNMDILAKGYFLVSREAFRLMKRQQTGGAIVFIASKNGLAASPNASAYCTAKAAEIHLARCLALEGAPLGIRVNTVNPDAVLRGSKIWVGEWREQRAAAYRMKPDELEEHYRQRSMLKKSVFPEDVAEAAYFLASDLSGKSTGNIINVDAGNAVSFTR
;
A
#
# COMPACT_ATOMS: atom_id res chain seq x y z
N LEU A 1 -47.82 9.43 -15.10
CA LEU A 1 -46.77 9.70 -14.09
C LEU A 1 -45.43 9.37 -14.71
N THR A 2 -44.46 10.29 -14.68
CA THR A 2 -43.09 10.00 -15.13
C THR A 2 -42.41 9.05 -14.14
N THR A 3 -41.39 8.31 -14.58
CA THR A 3 -40.58 7.46 -13.69
C THR A 3 -40.06 8.23 -12.48
N ILE A 4 -39.59 9.47 -12.69
CA ILE A 4 -39.12 10.37 -11.63
C ILE A 4 -40.24 10.69 -10.64
N ALA A 5 -41.44 11.01 -11.11
CA ALA A 5 -42.57 11.31 -10.22
C ALA A 5 -42.98 10.10 -9.37
N THR A 6 -42.94 8.89 -9.94
CA THR A 6 -43.21 7.64 -9.22
C THR A 6 -42.14 7.37 -8.16
N ILE A 7 -40.85 7.53 -8.50
CA ILE A 7 -39.73 7.36 -7.56
C ILE A 7 -39.85 8.37 -6.41
N ASN A 8 -40.09 9.65 -6.71
CA ASN A 8 -40.23 10.68 -5.68
C ASN A 8 -41.41 10.41 -4.75
N LYS A 9 -42.53 9.89 -5.27
CA LYS A 9 -43.66 9.47 -4.44
C LYS A 9 -43.29 8.32 -3.50
N ALA A 10 -42.53 7.33 -3.99
CA ALA A 10 -42.04 6.23 -3.15
C ALA A 10 -41.04 6.72 -2.08
N ILE A 11 -40.13 7.63 -2.42
CA ILE A 11 -39.19 8.26 -1.48
C ILE A 11 -39.94 8.99 -0.37
N ALA A 12 -40.93 9.82 -0.73
CA ALA A 12 -41.72 10.57 0.25
C ALA A 12 -42.51 9.63 1.18
N TRP A 13 -43.11 8.57 0.63
CA TRP A 13 -43.81 7.57 1.43
C TRP A 13 -42.87 6.82 2.37
N LEU A 14 -41.70 6.36 1.89
CA LEU A 14 -40.69 5.70 2.70
C LEU A 14 -40.24 6.59 3.87
N ALA A 15 -39.92 7.87 3.59
CA ALA A 15 -39.50 8.82 4.61
C ALA A 15 -40.56 9.04 5.71
N GLU A 16 -41.84 9.00 5.36
CA GLU A 16 -42.94 9.04 6.33
C GLU A 16 -42.99 7.77 7.18
N GLN A 17 -42.93 6.59 6.55
CA GLN A 17 -43.04 5.30 7.23
C GLN A 17 -41.87 4.97 8.15
N THR A 18 -40.68 5.52 7.87
CA THR A 18 -39.47 5.29 8.67
C THR A 18 -39.23 6.37 9.72
N ARG A 19 -40.02 7.45 9.75
CA ARG A 19 -39.81 8.57 10.67
C ARG A 19 -39.91 8.11 12.13
N GLY A 20 -38.87 8.38 12.93
CA GLY A 20 -38.83 8.06 14.36
C GLY A 20 -38.63 6.57 14.69
N LYS A 21 -38.48 5.71 13.68
CA LYS A 21 -38.15 4.29 13.89
C LYS A 21 -36.63 4.10 13.90
N SER A 22 -36.14 3.22 14.76
CA SER A 22 -34.73 2.82 14.73
C SER A 22 -34.47 1.88 13.55
N ALA A 23 -33.45 2.22 12.75
CA ALA A 23 -32.95 1.31 11.74
C ALA A 23 -32.39 0.04 12.38
N PHE A 24 -32.52 -1.10 11.69
CA PHE A 24 -31.84 -2.36 12.04
C PHE A 24 -32.07 -2.84 13.49
N GLY A 25 -33.20 -2.48 14.11
CA GLY A 25 -33.48 -2.86 15.51
C GLY A 25 -32.69 -2.08 16.56
N GLY A 26 -32.02 -0.99 16.19
CA GLY A 26 -31.25 -0.13 17.10
C GLY A 26 -29.84 -0.63 17.41
N THR A 27 -29.14 0.11 18.27
CA THR A 27 -27.72 -0.10 18.58
C THR A 27 -27.50 -1.23 19.59
N ARG A 28 -26.65 -2.21 19.24
CA ARG A 28 -26.11 -3.25 20.13
C ARG A 28 -24.75 -2.90 20.69
N VAL A 29 -23.86 -2.36 19.84
CA VAL A 29 -22.48 -2.04 20.19
C VAL A 29 -22.27 -0.54 19.97
N ILE A 30 -21.72 0.17 20.94
CA ILE A 30 -21.39 1.59 20.75
C ILE A 30 -20.14 1.67 19.88
N ALA A 31 -20.20 2.45 18.78
CA ALA A 31 -19.05 2.66 17.93
C ALA A 31 -17.92 3.36 18.71
N ALA A 32 -16.71 2.82 18.62
CA ALA A 32 -15.53 3.37 19.27
C ALA A 32 -15.18 4.76 18.70
N ALA A 33 -14.32 5.51 19.38
CA ALA A 33 -13.88 6.83 18.86
C ALA A 33 -13.13 6.66 17.52
N PRO A 34 -13.15 7.66 16.61
CA PRO A 34 -12.53 7.52 15.28
C PRO A 34 -11.09 7.01 15.31
N ALA A 35 -10.25 7.53 16.21
CA ALA A 35 -8.86 7.09 16.37
C ALA A 35 -8.74 5.61 16.78
N GLU A 36 -9.62 5.11 17.65
CA GLU A 36 -9.65 3.71 18.08
C GLU A 36 -10.10 2.79 16.94
N ARG A 37 -11.09 3.22 16.15
CA ARG A 37 -11.54 2.48 14.95
C ARG A 37 -10.45 2.40 13.90
N HIS A 38 -9.76 3.50 13.63
CA HIS A 38 -8.65 3.56 12.68
C HIS A 38 -7.48 2.70 13.14
N ALA A 39 -7.15 2.72 14.43
CA ALA A 39 -6.13 1.84 15.00
C ALA A 39 -6.53 0.36 14.92
N ALA A 40 -7.80 0.02 15.17
CA ALA A 40 -8.31 -1.34 15.03
C ALA A 40 -8.26 -1.82 13.58
N ALA A 41 -8.69 -1.00 12.62
CA ALA A 41 -8.62 -1.30 11.19
C ALA A 41 -7.16 -1.47 10.71
N ALA A 42 -6.27 -0.54 11.07
CA ALA A 42 -4.83 -0.63 10.77
C ALA A 42 -4.18 -1.90 11.37
N ARG A 43 -4.69 -2.39 12.50
CA ARG A 43 -4.26 -3.67 13.07
C ARG A 43 -4.81 -4.86 12.28
N LEU A 44 -6.10 -4.89 11.98
CA LEU A 44 -6.79 -6.04 11.39
C LEU A 44 -6.51 -6.23 9.90
N MET A 45 -6.46 -5.14 9.12
CA MET A 45 -6.38 -5.23 7.67
C MET A 45 -5.14 -6.01 7.19
N PRO A 46 -3.93 -5.83 7.73
CA PRO A 46 -2.75 -6.61 7.34
C PRO A 46 -2.89 -8.10 7.60
N GLU A 47 -3.51 -8.49 8.71
CA GLU A 47 -3.72 -9.90 9.08
C GLU A 47 -4.76 -10.55 8.16
N ILE A 48 -5.87 -9.87 7.91
CA ILE A 48 -6.89 -10.33 6.95
C ILE A 48 -6.26 -10.47 5.56
N ARG A 49 -5.61 -9.41 5.07
CA ARG A 49 -4.95 -9.36 3.76
C ARG A 49 -3.94 -10.48 3.58
N GLY A 50 -3.16 -10.77 4.62
CA GLY A 50 -2.19 -11.85 4.64
C GLY A 50 -2.80 -13.23 4.42
N LEU A 51 -3.93 -13.51 5.09
CA LEU A 51 -4.63 -14.79 5.01
C LEU A 51 -5.42 -14.99 3.72
N ILE A 52 -5.96 -13.91 3.14
CA ILE A 52 -6.77 -13.97 1.91
C ILE A 52 -5.96 -13.68 0.63
N GLY A 53 -4.69 -13.29 0.77
CA GLY A 53 -3.83 -12.81 -0.31
C GLY A 53 -2.72 -13.77 -0.74
N GLN A 54 -2.82 -15.04 -0.36
CA GLN A 54 -1.81 -16.08 -0.64
C GLN A 54 -1.78 -16.45 -2.13
N ASP A 55 -2.94 -16.72 -2.73
CA ASP A 55 -3.06 -17.09 -4.16
C ASP A 55 -3.08 -15.87 -5.09
N GLU A 56 -3.67 -14.76 -4.63
CA GLU A 56 -3.81 -13.53 -5.41
C GLU A 56 -3.61 -12.31 -4.50
N LYS A 57 -2.75 -11.38 -4.91
CA LYS A 57 -2.51 -10.15 -4.14
C LYS A 57 -3.73 -9.25 -4.13
N LYS A 58 -4.02 -8.66 -2.98
CA LYS A 58 -5.19 -7.79 -2.77
C LYS A 58 -4.80 -6.46 -2.15
N VAL A 59 -5.66 -5.46 -2.33
CA VAL A 59 -5.58 -4.14 -1.72
C VAL A 59 -6.86 -3.90 -0.91
N GLY A 60 -6.69 -3.26 0.25
CA GLY A 60 -7.78 -2.96 1.17
C GLY A 60 -8.41 -1.57 0.96
N HIS A 61 -9.62 -1.41 1.48
CA HIS A 61 -10.25 -0.13 1.74
C HIS A 61 -11.09 -0.21 3.02
N PHE A 62 -11.03 0.84 3.82
CA PHE A 62 -11.77 0.97 5.08
C PHE A 62 -12.82 2.07 4.95
N ASP A 63 -14.04 1.79 5.42
CA ASP A 63 -15.17 2.72 5.46
C ASP A 63 -15.79 2.69 6.87
N ASP A 64 -15.78 3.84 7.54
CA ASP A 64 -16.44 4.08 8.82
C ASP A 64 -17.47 5.21 8.73
N SER A 65 -18.13 5.34 7.57
CA SER A 65 -19.22 6.31 7.40
C SER A 65 -20.37 6.04 8.38
N PRO A 66 -21.19 7.06 8.69
CA PRO A 66 -22.31 6.92 9.62
C PRO A 66 -23.25 5.76 9.27
N GLU A 67 -23.52 5.54 7.98
CA GLU A 67 -24.38 4.47 7.51
C GLU A 67 -23.80 3.08 7.80
N VAL A 68 -22.49 2.93 7.57
CA VAL A 68 -21.77 1.69 7.86
C VAL A 68 -21.74 1.46 9.36
N LEU A 69 -21.39 2.48 10.15
CA LEU A 69 -21.33 2.39 11.60
C LEU A 69 -22.68 2.05 12.22
N GLU A 70 -23.76 2.67 11.77
CA GLU A 70 -25.12 2.34 12.22
C GLU A 70 -25.43 0.85 11.99
N PHE A 71 -25.06 0.31 10.82
CA PHE A 71 -25.30 -1.09 10.48
C PHE A 71 -24.43 -2.06 11.30
N VAL A 72 -23.10 -1.87 11.32
CA VAL A 72 -22.18 -2.76 12.05
C VAL A 72 -22.34 -2.67 13.57
N SER A 73 -23.01 -1.63 14.05
CA SER A 73 -23.31 -1.44 15.47
C SER A 73 -24.68 -1.97 15.87
N SER A 74 -25.49 -2.46 14.91
CA SER A 74 -26.90 -2.78 15.14
C SER A 74 -27.16 -4.14 15.80
N THR A 75 -28.37 -4.32 16.34
CA THR A 75 -28.84 -5.60 16.89
C THR A 75 -29.12 -6.66 15.82
N ARG A 76 -29.39 -6.24 14.58
CA ARG A 76 -29.69 -7.13 13.44
C ARG A 76 -28.53 -7.34 12.48
N LEU A 77 -27.30 -7.01 12.88
CA LEU A 77 -26.11 -7.16 12.03
C LEU A 77 -25.97 -8.58 11.47
N GLU A 78 -25.95 -9.60 12.34
CA GLU A 78 -25.69 -10.98 11.91
C GLU A 78 -26.80 -11.52 11.01
N GLU A 79 -28.06 -11.21 11.35
CA GLU A 79 -29.23 -11.61 10.57
C GLU A 79 -29.17 -11.01 9.16
N LEU A 80 -29.03 -9.68 9.05
CA LEU A 80 -29.09 -8.98 7.78
C LEU A 80 -27.83 -9.21 6.93
N ALA A 81 -26.65 -9.30 7.55
CA ALA A 81 -25.42 -9.63 6.85
C ALA A 81 -25.46 -11.05 6.25
N ALA A 82 -26.12 -12.00 6.91
CA ALA A 82 -26.27 -13.36 6.39
C ALA A 82 -27.15 -13.44 5.13
N LEU A 83 -28.10 -12.51 4.97
CA LEU A 83 -28.97 -12.42 3.79
C LEU A 83 -28.23 -11.89 2.56
N GLY A 84 -27.11 -11.20 2.73
CA GLY A 84 -26.28 -10.76 1.63
C GLY A 84 -26.78 -9.50 0.91
N THR A 85 -26.49 -9.41 -0.39
CA THR A 85 -26.61 -8.13 -1.12
C THR A 85 -27.90 -7.94 -1.89
N SER A 86 -28.24 -6.68 -2.19
CA SER A 86 -29.57 -6.28 -2.65
C SER A 86 -29.78 -6.20 -4.17
N CYS A 87 -28.74 -6.22 -5.01
CA CYS A 87 -28.91 -6.09 -6.46
C CYS A 87 -27.88 -6.92 -7.25
N PRO A 88 -28.15 -7.25 -8.52
CA PRO A 88 -27.25 -8.08 -9.35
C PRO A 88 -25.81 -7.56 -9.42
N ASP A 89 -25.61 -6.25 -9.58
CA ASP A 89 -24.27 -5.64 -9.64
C ASP A 89 -23.49 -5.79 -8.33
N HIS A 90 -24.19 -5.88 -7.19
CA HIS A 90 -23.55 -6.13 -5.90
C HIS A 90 -22.95 -7.53 -5.85
N PHE A 91 -23.63 -8.57 -6.34
CA PHE A 91 -23.12 -9.95 -6.30
C PHE A 91 -21.78 -10.10 -7.02
N LEU A 92 -21.61 -9.42 -8.15
CA LEU A 92 -20.36 -9.43 -8.93
C LEU A 92 -19.18 -8.79 -8.17
N ARG A 93 -19.46 -7.87 -7.25
CA ARG A 93 -18.43 -7.05 -6.56
C ARG A 93 -18.23 -7.40 -5.10
N THR A 94 -19.21 -8.01 -4.45
CA THR A 94 -19.23 -8.23 -3.00
C THR A 94 -19.45 -9.69 -2.60
N LYS A 95 -19.69 -10.57 -3.59
CA LYS A 95 -20.09 -11.98 -3.43
C LYS A 95 -21.47 -12.13 -2.76
N ILE A 96 -21.89 -13.37 -2.52
CA ILE A 96 -23.19 -13.69 -1.93
C ILE A 96 -23.39 -13.08 -0.53
N ARG A 97 -22.34 -12.98 0.30
CA ARG A 97 -22.43 -12.38 1.65
C ARG A 97 -21.09 -11.89 2.20
N PRO A 98 -21.07 -10.89 3.10
CA PRO A 98 -19.88 -10.49 3.86
C PRO A 98 -19.46 -11.54 4.88
N LEU A 99 -18.29 -11.33 5.49
CA LEU A 99 -17.88 -11.98 6.74
C LEU A 99 -18.01 -10.99 7.91
N VAL A 100 -18.80 -11.33 8.93
CA VAL A 100 -18.86 -10.56 10.18
C VAL A 100 -17.75 -11.05 11.11
N LEU A 101 -16.91 -10.14 11.58
CA LEU A 101 -15.83 -10.44 12.52
C LEU A 101 -16.29 -10.21 13.97
N GLN A 102 -15.71 -10.99 14.88
CA GLN A 102 -15.71 -10.64 16.31
C GLN A 102 -14.80 -9.41 16.52
N SER A 103 -15.07 -8.60 17.54
CA SER A 103 -14.35 -7.33 17.77
C SER A 103 -12.86 -7.50 18.06
N ASP A 104 -12.44 -8.66 18.56
CA ASP A 104 -11.04 -9.02 18.83
C ASP A 104 -10.37 -9.77 17.66
N ALA A 105 -11.15 -10.23 16.67
CA ALA A 105 -10.73 -11.07 15.56
C ALA A 105 -9.85 -12.28 15.95
N SER A 106 -10.01 -12.80 17.18
CA SER A 106 -9.11 -13.80 17.76
C SER A 106 -9.10 -15.16 17.04
N ASP A 107 -10.12 -15.43 16.21
CA ASP A 107 -10.28 -16.68 15.46
C ASP A 107 -10.36 -16.48 13.92
N LEU A 108 -9.69 -15.45 13.41
CA LEU A 108 -9.76 -15.11 11.98
C LEU A 108 -9.44 -16.27 11.02
N PRO A 109 -8.43 -17.14 11.26
CA PRO A 109 -8.17 -18.30 10.39
C PRO A 109 -9.33 -19.30 10.34
N ALA A 110 -9.97 -19.63 11.46
CA ALA A 110 -11.09 -20.59 11.46
C ALA A 110 -12.37 -19.96 10.89
N LEU A 111 -12.60 -18.66 11.12
CA LEU A 111 -13.70 -17.92 10.49
C LEU A 111 -13.55 -17.92 8.96
N LEU A 112 -12.35 -17.67 8.44
CA LEU A 112 -12.06 -17.75 7.01
C LEU A 112 -12.22 -19.18 6.47
N ALA A 113 -11.76 -20.19 7.19
CA ALA A 113 -11.94 -21.59 6.79
C ALA A 113 -13.44 -21.95 6.70
N THR A 114 -14.24 -21.55 7.70
CA THR A 114 -15.69 -21.74 7.71
C THR A 114 -16.37 -21.01 6.56
N TYR A 115 -15.98 -19.76 6.29
CA TYR A 115 -16.51 -19.00 5.16
C TYR A 115 -16.19 -19.69 3.82
N ARG A 116 -14.93 -20.11 3.62
CA ARG A 116 -14.48 -20.80 2.39
C ARG A 116 -15.24 -22.10 2.18
N ALA A 117 -15.42 -22.91 3.22
CA ALA A 117 -16.21 -24.14 3.17
C ALA A 117 -17.69 -23.85 2.83
N GLY A 118 -18.27 -22.81 3.43
CA GLY A 118 -19.63 -22.37 3.12
C GLY A 118 -19.79 -21.90 1.66
N TYR A 119 -18.82 -21.16 1.14
CA TYR A 119 -18.81 -20.70 -0.26
C TYR A 119 -18.67 -21.88 -1.24
N ALA A 120 -17.81 -22.85 -0.93
CA ALA A 120 -17.67 -24.07 -1.73
C ALA A 120 -18.95 -24.91 -1.72
N ALA A 121 -19.61 -25.05 -0.57
CA ALA A 121 -20.88 -25.76 -0.48
C ALA A 121 -22.00 -25.02 -1.25
N TYR A 122 -22.02 -23.69 -1.23
CA TYR A 122 -22.92 -22.89 -2.07
C TYR A 122 -22.69 -23.13 -3.56
N TYR A 123 -21.42 -23.11 -3.99
CA TYR A 123 -21.04 -23.40 -5.37
C TYR A 123 -21.51 -24.80 -5.81
N GLU A 124 -21.23 -25.84 -5.02
CA GLU A 124 -21.65 -27.21 -5.37
C GLU A 124 -23.16 -27.40 -5.41
N ARG A 125 -23.92 -26.71 -4.54
CA ARG A 125 -25.39 -26.78 -4.54
C ARG A 125 -26.03 -26.13 -5.76
N CYS A 126 -25.43 -25.05 -6.28
CA CYS A 126 -26.06 -24.19 -7.28
C CYS A 126 -25.45 -24.29 -8.68
N ARG A 127 -24.27 -24.92 -8.84
CA ARG A 127 -23.59 -25.00 -10.13
C ARG A 127 -24.37 -25.81 -11.16
N HIS A 128 -24.35 -25.31 -12.38
CA HIS A 128 -24.80 -26.02 -13.57
C HIS A 128 -23.65 -26.83 -14.19
N PRO A 129 -23.93 -27.80 -15.07
CA PRO A 129 -22.89 -28.56 -15.78
C PRO A 129 -21.89 -27.70 -16.58
N ASP A 130 -22.30 -26.51 -17.02
CA ASP A 130 -21.51 -25.56 -17.81
C ASP A 130 -20.99 -24.37 -17.00
N SER A 131 -21.15 -24.38 -15.66
CA SER A 131 -20.69 -23.28 -14.81
C SER A 131 -19.15 -23.15 -14.82
N PRO A 132 -18.61 -21.91 -14.81
CA PRO A 132 -17.18 -21.67 -14.65
C PRO A 132 -16.62 -22.28 -13.36
N ALA A 133 -15.31 -22.47 -13.30
CA ALA A 133 -14.63 -22.92 -12.08
C ALA A 133 -14.93 -21.99 -10.90
N MET A 134 -14.98 -22.57 -9.69
CA MET A 134 -15.22 -21.82 -8.46
C MET A 134 -14.24 -20.65 -8.35
N ARG A 135 -14.77 -19.46 -8.10
CA ARG A 135 -13.97 -18.25 -7.86
C ARG A 135 -13.27 -18.31 -6.51
N ASP A 136 -12.33 -17.39 -6.31
CA ASP A 136 -11.66 -17.19 -5.02
C ASP A 136 -12.67 -17.27 -3.85
N PRO A 137 -12.57 -18.26 -2.93
CA PRO A 137 -13.56 -18.49 -1.90
C PRO A 137 -13.44 -17.54 -0.70
N ASN A 138 -12.55 -16.54 -0.75
CA ASN A 138 -12.40 -15.54 0.31
C ASN A 138 -13.51 -14.48 0.29
N PRO A 139 -13.89 -13.92 1.46
CA PRO A 139 -14.79 -12.77 1.52
C PRO A 139 -14.17 -11.55 0.84
N VAL A 140 -15.02 -10.74 0.20
CA VAL A 140 -14.65 -9.40 -0.27
C VAL A 140 -14.93 -8.34 0.79
N VAL A 141 -16.04 -8.49 1.52
CA VAL A 141 -16.52 -7.53 2.54
C VAL A 141 -16.38 -8.14 3.92
N PHE A 142 -15.78 -7.39 4.83
CA PHE A 142 -15.61 -7.72 6.24
C PHE A 142 -16.29 -6.65 7.09
N LEU A 143 -17.17 -7.06 7.99
CA LEU A 143 -17.91 -6.15 8.87
C LEU A 143 -17.39 -6.31 10.30
N VAL A 144 -16.97 -5.21 10.91
CA VAL A 144 -16.34 -5.19 12.23
C VAL A 144 -17.20 -4.39 13.20
N PRO A 145 -17.91 -5.03 14.14
CA PRO A 145 -18.80 -4.37 15.06
C PRO A 145 -18.14 -3.21 15.82
N GLY A 146 -18.83 -2.06 15.85
CA GLY A 146 -18.33 -0.83 16.47
C GLY A 146 -17.11 -0.17 15.81
N THR A 147 -16.59 -0.74 14.71
CA THR A 147 -15.37 -0.27 14.04
C THR A 147 -15.64 0.22 12.61
N GLY A 148 -16.31 -0.58 11.78
CA GLY A 148 -16.60 -0.21 10.39
C GLY A 148 -16.58 -1.40 9.44
N MET A 149 -16.39 -1.10 8.15
CA MET A 149 -16.34 -2.07 7.07
C MET A 149 -14.96 -2.05 6.41
N ILE A 150 -14.44 -3.23 6.10
CA ILE A 150 -13.20 -3.42 5.35
C ILE A 150 -13.54 -4.19 4.08
N THR A 151 -12.98 -3.77 2.95
CA THR A 151 -13.13 -4.44 1.66
C THR A 151 -11.79 -4.74 1.02
N PHE A 152 -11.68 -5.87 0.32
CA PHE A 152 -10.46 -6.28 -0.38
C PHE A 152 -10.75 -6.71 -1.81
N ALA A 153 -9.93 -6.22 -2.74
CA ALA A 153 -9.97 -6.63 -4.15
C ALA A 153 -8.57 -6.62 -4.78
N ARG A 154 -8.47 -6.98 -6.06
CA ARG A 154 -7.20 -7.03 -6.82
C ARG A 154 -6.50 -5.67 -6.94
N ASP A 155 -7.27 -4.59 -6.89
CA ASP A 155 -6.80 -3.21 -6.99
C ASP A 155 -7.62 -2.31 -6.06
N LYS A 156 -7.08 -1.13 -5.76
CA LYS A 156 -7.68 -0.20 -4.81
C LYS A 156 -9.04 0.33 -5.26
N ALA A 157 -9.20 0.66 -6.54
CA ALA A 157 -10.45 1.22 -7.05
C ALA A 157 -11.58 0.19 -6.91
N THR A 158 -11.32 -1.06 -7.28
CA THR A 158 -12.29 -2.15 -7.10
C THR A 158 -12.61 -2.40 -5.62
N ALA A 159 -11.64 -2.32 -4.71
CA ALA A 159 -11.88 -2.47 -3.28
C ALA A 159 -12.81 -1.35 -2.76
N ARG A 160 -12.51 -0.09 -3.09
CA ARG A 160 -13.37 1.05 -2.73
C ARG A 160 -14.79 0.90 -3.29
N ILE A 161 -14.90 0.56 -4.58
CA ILE A 161 -16.19 0.37 -5.26
C ILE A 161 -16.99 -0.76 -4.60
N ALA A 162 -16.36 -1.87 -4.20
CA ALA A 162 -17.03 -2.94 -3.47
C ALA A 162 -17.62 -2.43 -2.13
N GLY A 163 -16.89 -1.57 -1.42
CA GLY A 163 -17.40 -0.90 -0.22
C GLY A 163 -18.59 0.02 -0.50
N GLU A 164 -18.52 0.83 -1.56
CA GLU A 164 -19.61 1.73 -1.97
C GLU A 164 -20.89 0.94 -2.34
N PHE A 165 -20.75 -0.16 -3.08
CA PHE A 165 -21.86 -1.04 -3.40
C PHE A 165 -22.45 -1.71 -2.16
N TYR A 166 -21.62 -2.18 -1.23
CA TYR A 166 -22.12 -2.76 0.00
C TYR A 166 -22.81 -1.72 0.90
N LYS A 167 -22.32 -0.47 0.92
CA LYS A 167 -23.01 0.64 1.59
C LYS A 167 -24.39 0.92 0.98
N ASN A 168 -24.53 0.79 -0.35
CA ASN A 168 -25.85 0.85 -0.98
C ASN A 168 -26.75 -0.33 -0.55
N ALA A 169 -26.19 -1.54 -0.41
CA ALA A 169 -26.93 -2.66 0.16
C ALA A 169 -27.40 -2.37 1.59
N ILE A 170 -26.55 -1.77 2.44
CA ILE A 170 -26.93 -1.30 3.78
C ILE A 170 -28.10 -0.33 3.71
N ASN A 171 -28.10 0.64 2.79
CA ASN A 171 -29.20 1.58 2.63
C ASN A 171 -30.52 0.90 2.21
N VAL A 172 -30.46 -0.11 1.34
CA VAL A 172 -31.63 -0.91 0.97
C VAL A 172 -32.14 -1.71 2.17
N MET A 173 -31.24 -2.39 2.88
CA MET A 173 -31.59 -3.12 4.11
C MET A 173 -32.20 -2.18 5.14
N ARG A 174 -31.71 -0.93 5.28
CA ARG A 174 -32.26 0.08 6.18
C ARG A 174 -33.73 0.33 5.87
N GLY A 175 -34.02 0.72 4.63
CA GLY A 175 -35.38 1.05 4.22
C GLY A 175 -36.33 -0.14 4.33
N ALA A 176 -35.91 -1.28 3.78
CA ALA A 176 -36.73 -2.50 3.78
C ALA A 176 -37.03 -2.98 5.20
N SER A 177 -36.00 -3.15 6.05
CA SER A 177 -36.14 -3.71 7.40
C SER A 177 -36.86 -2.79 8.40
N THR A 178 -37.00 -1.50 8.08
CA THR A 178 -37.71 -0.52 8.91
C THR A 178 -39.21 -0.45 8.59
N VAL A 179 -39.58 -0.82 7.36
CA VAL A 179 -40.98 -0.85 6.91
C VAL A 179 -41.58 -2.25 7.05
N ASP A 180 -40.82 -3.27 6.66
CA ASP A 180 -41.23 -4.69 6.67
C ASP A 180 -39.97 -5.59 6.74
N THR A 181 -40.02 -6.76 6.10
CA THR A 181 -38.96 -7.76 6.10
C THR A 181 -38.10 -7.62 4.85
N TYR A 182 -36.78 -7.55 5.04
CA TYR A 182 -35.84 -7.64 3.92
C TYR A 182 -35.75 -9.09 3.43
N VAL A 183 -35.96 -9.29 2.14
CA VAL A 183 -35.88 -10.61 1.49
C VAL A 183 -34.79 -10.55 0.42
N ALA A 184 -33.79 -11.41 0.54
CA ALA A 184 -32.72 -11.53 -0.45
C ALA A 184 -33.13 -12.44 -1.61
N LEU A 185 -32.34 -12.42 -2.69
CA LEU A 185 -32.52 -13.36 -3.79
C LEU A 185 -32.27 -14.82 -3.33
N PRO A 186 -33.02 -15.79 -3.86
CA PRO A 186 -32.69 -17.21 -3.67
C PRO A 186 -31.27 -17.54 -4.11
N GLU A 187 -30.61 -18.49 -3.45
CA GLU A 187 -29.21 -18.85 -3.73
C GLU A 187 -28.97 -19.15 -5.22
N GLN A 188 -29.89 -19.88 -5.87
CA GLN A 188 -29.75 -20.22 -7.29
C GLN A 188 -29.75 -18.99 -8.21
N GLU A 189 -30.59 -17.99 -7.93
CA GLU A 189 -30.63 -16.75 -8.72
C GLU A 189 -29.39 -15.90 -8.48
N ALA A 190 -28.94 -15.81 -7.23
CA ALA A 190 -27.67 -15.17 -6.88
C ALA A 190 -26.48 -15.84 -7.60
N PHE A 191 -26.49 -17.18 -7.68
CA PHE A 191 -25.48 -17.96 -8.38
C PHE A 191 -25.46 -17.68 -9.88
N ASN A 192 -26.63 -17.67 -10.51
CA ASN A 192 -26.77 -17.39 -11.94
C ASN A 192 -26.23 -15.99 -12.31
N ILE A 193 -26.32 -15.02 -11.40
CA ILE A 193 -25.74 -13.68 -11.55
C ILE A 193 -24.23 -13.71 -11.32
N GLU A 194 -23.76 -14.29 -10.21
CA GLU A 194 -22.34 -14.30 -9.85
C GLU A 194 -21.50 -15.05 -10.91
N TYR A 195 -22.01 -16.17 -11.42
CA TYR A 195 -21.34 -17.04 -12.40
C TYR A 195 -21.87 -16.85 -13.83
N TRP A 196 -22.43 -15.67 -14.13
CA TRP A 196 -22.98 -15.37 -15.46
C TRP A 196 -21.91 -15.50 -16.56
N LEU A 197 -22.14 -16.40 -17.52
CA LEU A 197 -21.17 -16.76 -18.58
C LEU A 197 -20.71 -15.57 -19.44
N LEU A 198 -21.60 -14.59 -19.68
CA LEU A 198 -21.24 -13.40 -20.46
C LEU A 198 -20.29 -12.48 -19.69
N GLU A 199 -20.41 -12.42 -18.35
CA GLU A 199 -19.46 -11.69 -17.52
C GLU A 199 -18.13 -12.44 -17.45
N GLU A 200 -18.15 -13.76 -17.33
CA GLU A 200 -16.95 -14.60 -17.39
C GLU A 200 -16.18 -14.39 -18.70
N ALA A 201 -16.88 -14.33 -19.84
CA ALA A 201 -16.27 -14.05 -21.13
C ALA A 201 -15.61 -12.66 -21.21
N LYS A 202 -16.11 -11.65 -20.46
CA LYS A 202 -15.45 -10.35 -20.35
C LYS A 202 -14.19 -10.45 -19.49
N LEU A 203 -14.27 -11.14 -18.35
CA LEU A 203 -13.14 -11.33 -17.42
C LEU A 203 -11.97 -12.06 -18.11
N GLN A 204 -12.26 -13.09 -18.91
CA GLN A 204 -11.25 -13.83 -19.67
C GLN A 204 -10.54 -12.98 -20.75
N ARG A 205 -11.17 -11.90 -21.22
CA ARG A 205 -10.60 -10.98 -22.21
C ARG A 205 -9.79 -9.85 -21.58
N MET A 206 -9.81 -9.72 -20.25
CA MET A 206 -9.03 -8.69 -19.58
C MET A 206 -7.53 -8.93 -19.78
N PRO A 207 -6.72 -7.87 -19.91
CA PRO A 207 -5.28 -8.01 -19.98
C PRO A 207 -4.76 -8.68 -18.70
N LYS A 208 -3.64 -9.41 -18.84
CA LYS A 208 -2.96 -9.98 -17.67
C LYS A 208 -2.64 -8.87 -16.66
N PRO A 209 -2.73 -9.14 -15.35
CA PRO A 209 -2.32 -8.20 -14.33
C PRO A 209 -0.89 -7.73 -14.55
N LYS A 210 -0.63 -6.46 -14.24
CA LYS A 210 0.73 -5.91 -14.26
C LYS A 210 1.58 -6.54 -13.14
N SER A 211 2.90 -6.43 -13.28
CA SER A 211 3.85 -7.14 -12.42
C SER A 211 3.77 -6.80 -10.92
N LEU A 212 3.32 -5.59 -10.58
CA LEU A 212 3.11 -5.16 -9.18
C LEU A 212 1.63 -4.94 -8.84
N ALA A 213 0.71 -5.44 -9.66
CA ALA A 213 -0.72 -5.37 -9.35
C ALA A 213 -1.03 -5.98 -7.97
N GLY A 214 -1.83 -5.29 -7.17
CA GLY A 214 -2.17 -5.71 -5.82
C GLY A 214 -1.08 -5.50 -4.76
N ARG A 215 0.09 -4.99 -5.14
CA ARG A 215 1.20 -4.68 -4.21
C ARG A 215 1.08 -3.26 -3.66
N VAL A 216 1.52 -3.07 -2.43
CA VAL A 216 1.59 -1.76 -1.77
C VAL A 216 3.04 -1.43 -1.45
N ALA A 217 3.50 -0.26 -1.92
CA ALA A 217 4.85 0.22 -1.71
C ALA A 217 4.88 1.49 -0.86
N LEU A 218 5.77 1.55 0.13
CA LEU A 218 6.11 2.78 0.86
C LEU A 218 7.50 3.25 0.43
N VAL A 219 7.61 4.51 0.01
CA VAL A 219 8.86 5.12 -0.47
C VAL A 219 9.21 6.32 0.39
N THR A 220 10.29 6.24 1.17
CA THR A 220 10.77 7.38 1.97
C THR A 220 11.58 8.36 1.12
N GLY A 221 11.53 9.65 1.44
CA GLY A 221 12.03 10.68 0.52
C GLY A 221 11.29 10.66 -0.83
N GLY A 222 10.01 10.27 -0.81
CA GLY A 222 9.21 9.98 -2.00
C GLY A 222 8.94 11.18 -2.89
N ALA A 223 9.05 12.41 -2.38
CA ALA A 223 8.91 13.63 -3.16
C ALA A 223 10.23 14.08 -3.82
N GLY A 224 11.36 13.43 -3.51
CA GLY A 224 12.66 13.68 -4.14
C GLY A 224 12.78 13.07 -5.53
N GLY A 225 13.85 13.41 -6.27
CA GLY A 225 14.07 12.94 -7.64
C GLY A 225 14.04 11.41 -7.79
N ILE A 226 14.87 10.69 -7.04
CA ILE A 226 14.89 9.21 -7.07
C ILE A 226 13.59 8.62 -6.54
N GLY A 227 13.11 9.09 -5.39
CA GLY A 227 11.88 8.57 -4.78
C GLY A 227 10.66 8.69 -5.69
N SER A 228 10.50 9.84 -6.35
CA SER A 228 9.38 10.07 -7.28
C SER A 228 9.51 9.28 -8.58
N ALA A 229 10.72 9.05 -9.09
CA ALA A 229 10.95 8.16 -10.24
C ALA A 229 10.62 6.70 -9.90
N ILE A 230 11.01 6.22 -8.72
CA ILE A 230 10.65 4.89 -8.21
C ILE A 230 9.13 4.76 -8.07
N ALA A 231 8.47 5.75 -7.45
CA ALA A 231 7.03 5.78 -7.30
C ALA A 231 6.31 5.71 -8.66
N ARG A 232 6.75 6.51 -9.63
CA ARG A 232 6.23 6.50 -11.00
C ARG A 232 6.37 5.13 -11.65
N ARG A 233 7.54 4.50 -11.50
CA ARG A 233 7.80 3.16 -12.05
C ARG A 233 6.86 2.13 -11.43
N TYR A 234 6.67 2.14 -10.11
CA TYR A 234 5.82 1.18 -9.42
C TYR A 234 4.33 1.37 -9.74
N LEU A 235 3.85 2.62 -9.79
CA LEU A 235 2.49 2.95 -10.23
C LEU A 235 2.24 2.50 -11.68
N SER A 236 3.24 2.67 -12.57
CA SER A 236 3.14 2.21 -13.95
C SER A 236 2.97 0.70 -14.07
N GLU A 237 3.41 -0.05 -13.05
CA GLU A 237 3.33 -1.51 -12.92
C GLU A 237 2.17 -1.98 -12.02
N GLY A 238 1.26 -1.07 -11.65
CA GLY A 238 0.00 -1.40 -10.97
C GLY A 238 0.07 -1.46 -9.44
N ALA A 239 1.18 -1.06 -8.82
CA ALA A 239 1.26 -0.93 -7.37
C ALA A 239 0.43 0.25 -6.86
N CYS A 240 -0.01 0.18 -5.61
CA CYS A 240 -0.36 1.36 -4.83
C CYS A 240 0.89 1.90 -4.13
N VAL A 241 1.07 3.23 -4.08
CA VAL A 241 2.28 3.86 -3.55
C VAL A 241 1.96 4.88 -2.46
N VAL A 242 2.63 4.75 -1.32
CA VAL A 242 2.66 5.74 -0.24
C VAL A 242 3.99 6.47 -0.30
N LEU A 243 3.94 7.77 -0.59
CA LEU A 243 5.08 8.67 -0.55
C LEU A 243 5.24 9.17 0.89
N ALA A 244 6.37 8.87 1.50
CA ALA A 244 6.69 9.33 2.85
C ALA A 244 7.80 10.38 2.74
N ASP A 245 7.52 11.61 3.17
CA ASP A 245 8.47 12.72 3.04
C ASP A 245 8.33 13.72 4.19
N VAL A 246 9.39 14.49 4.46
CA VAL A 246 9.41 15.50 5.53
C VAL A 246 8.94 16.87 5.03
N ASP A 247 8.98 17.09 3.71
CA ASP A 247 8.55 18.34 3.07
C ASP A 247 7.11 18.22 2.55
N LEU A 248 6.15 18.70 3.34
CA LEU A 248 4.72 18.65 3.03
C LEU A 248 4.37 19.29 1.68
N LYS A 249 4.97 20.43 1.34
CA LYS A 249 4.65 21.16 0.10
C LYS A 249 5.04 20.34 -1.13
N SER A 250 6.24 19.77 -1.10
CA SER A 250 6.72 18.93 -2.20
C SER A 250 5.95 17.61 -2.29
N LEU A 251 5.59 17.06 -1.13
CA LEU A 251 4.77 15.85 -1.03
C LEU A 251 3.40 16.05 -1.68
N ASP A 252 2.66 17.09 -1.29
CA ASP A 252 1.31 17.36 -1.80
C ASP A 252 1.32 17.54 -3.32
N GLY A 253 2.26 18.34 -3.84
CA GLY A 253 2.40 18.53 -5.29
C GLY A 253 2.75 17.23 -6.03
N MET A 254 3.57 16.36 -5.43
CA MET A 254 3.92 15.07 -6.06
C MET A 254 2.73 14.10 -6.05
N VAL A 255 1.97 14.04 -4.95
CA VAL A 255 0.76 13.21 -4.85
C VAL A 255 -0.29 13.65 -5.86
N GLU A 256 -0.52 14.96 -6.02
CA GLU A 256 -1.44 15.48 -7.03
C GLU A 256 -1.02 15.09 -8.45
N ASN A 257 0.25 15.31 -8.80
CA ASN A 257 0.79 14.98 -10.11
C ASN A 257 0.69 13.48 -10.43
N LEU A 258 1.07 12.61 -9.49
CA LEU A 258 0.97 11.16 -9.68
C LEU A 258 -0.48 10.68 -9.68
N GLY A 259 -1.34 11.29 -8.86
CA GLY A 259 -2.77 10.96 -8.79
C GLY A 259 -3.50 11.33 -10.09
N ALA A 260 -3.12 12.43 -10.74
CA ALA A 260 -3.63 12.79 -12.07
C ALA A 260 -3.20 11.78 -13.16
N ALA A 261 -1.97 11.26 -13.08
CA ALA A 261 -1.41 10.36 -14.09
C ALA A 261 -1.83 8.89 -13.90
N TYR A 262 -1.97 8.41 -12.66
CA TYR A 262 -2.15 7.00 -12.33
C TYR A 262 -3.43 6.70 -11.54
N GLY A 263 -4.25 7.72 -11.28
CA GLY A 263 -5.49 7.62 -10.51
C GLY A 263 -5.28 7.97 -9.04
N LYS A 264 -6.18 8.80 -8.51
CA LYS A 264 -6.12 9.29 -7.13
C LYS A 264 -6.15 8.17 -6.11
N ASP A 265 -6.78 7.04 -6.39
CA ASP A 265 -6.84 5.89 -5.48
C ASP A 265 -5.46 5.26 -5.25
N ASN A 266 -4.53 5.34 -6.21
CA ASN A 266 -3.29 4.57 -6.19
C ASN A 266 -2.11 5.25 -5.49
N VAL A 267 -2.25 6.52 -5.08
CA VAL A 267 -1.18 7.26 -4.42
C VAL A 267 -1.67 8.01 -3.18
N ARG A 268 -0.88 7.94 -2.10
CA ARG A 268 -1.05 8.77 -0.90
C ARG A 268 0.27 9.39 -0.49
N GLY A 269 0.19 10.56 0.13
CA GLY A 269 1.31 11.17 0.83
C GLY A 269 1.15 11.00 2.34
N VAL A 270 2.26 10.79 3.04
CA VAL A 270 2.34 10.87 4.50
C VAL A 270 3.54 11.72 4.91
N LEU A 271 3.28 12.75 5.72
CA LEU A 271 4.32 13.55 6.34
C LEU A 271 5.05 12.71 7.39
N VAL A 272 6.35 12.51 7.21
CA VAL A 272 7.17 11.74 8.15
C VAL A 272 8.59 12.28 8.23
N ASP A 273 9.06 12.45 9.47
CA ASP A 273 10.48 12.49 9.76
C ASP A 273 10.92 11.07 10.09
N VAL A 274 11.82 10.51 9.28
CA VAL A 274 12.31 9.13 9.45
C VAL A 274 13.14 8.96 10.73
N THR A 275 13.57 10.05 11.37
CA THR A 275 14.32 10.02 12.63
C THR A 275 13.42 9.93 13.87
N ASP A 276 12.11 10.17 13.73
CA ASP A 276 11.10 10.04 14.78
C ASP A 276 10.41 8.66 14.69
N GLU A 277 10.69 7.81 15.67
CA GLU A 277 10.11 6.46 15.77
C GLU A 277 8.58 6.46 15.78
N HIS A 278 7.95 7.41 16.47
CA HIS A 278 6.50 7.50 16.52
C HIS A 278 5.91 8.00 15.21
N ALA A 279 6.58 8.93 14.52
CA ALA A 279 6.17 9.36 13.18
C ALA A 279 6.24 8.21 12.18
N VAL A 280 7.31 7.41 12.23
CA VAL A 280 7.43 6.19 11.40
C VAL A 280 6.28 5.22 11.68
N ALA A 281 5.99 4.90 12.94
CA ALA A 281 4.90 4.01 13.30
C ALA A 281 3.53 4.52 12.79
N ARG A 282 3.26 5.83 12.94
CA ARG A 282 2.04 6.46 12.41
C ARG A 282 1.96 6.38 10.88
N ALA A 283 3.09 6.50 10.18
CA ALA A 283 3.12 6.42 8.72
C ALA A 283 2.78 5.02 8.20
N PHE A 284 3.30 3.97 8.85
CA PHE A 284 2.92 2.59 8.55
C PHE A 284 1.44 2.34 8.87
N ALA A 285 0.94 2.84 10.01
CA ALA A 285 -0.48 2.72 10.35
C ALA A 285 -1.38 3.38 9.29
N ALA A 286 -1.04 4.59 8.84
CA ALA A 286 -1.78 5.28 7.77
C ALA A 286 -1.76 4.50 6.45
N ALA A 287 -0.61 3.96 6.04
CA ALA A 287 -0.50 3.11 4.86
C ALA A 287 -1.36 1.84 4.96
N THR A 288 -1.37 1.21 6.14
CA THR A 288 -2.18 0.00 6.39
C THR A 288 -3.67 0.29 6.42
N LEU A 289 -4.09 1.44 6.97
CA LEU A 289 -5.49 1.86 6.95
C LEU A 289 -5.96 2.14 5.53
N GLU A 290 -5.10 2.76 4.71
CA GLU A 290 -5.45 3.06 3.32
C GLU A 290 -5.49 1.78 2.46
N TYR A 291 -4.45 0.96 2.49
CA TYR A 291 -4.24 -0.11 1.50
C TYR A 291 -4.27 -1.53 2.06
N GLY A 292 -4.40 -1.67 3.38
CA GLY A 292 -4.46 -2.94 4.07
C GLY A 292 -3.12 -3.63 4.33
N GLY A 293 -1.99 -2.99 4.04
CA GLY A 293 -0.67 -3.56 4.30
C GLY A 293 0.44 -2.89 3.48
N ILE A 294 1.67 -3.41 3.60
CA ILE A 294 2.84 -3.02 2.80
C ILE A 294 3.58 -4.28 2.35
N ASP A 295 3.92 -4.36 1.07
CA ASP A 295 4.71 -5.46 0.49
C ASP A 295 6.12 -5.01 0.09
N ILE A 296 6.29 -3.71 -0.17
CA ILE A 296 7.54 -3.14 -0.66
C ILE A 296 7.90 -1.91 0.21
N LEU A 297 9.10 -1.91 0.78
CA LEU A 297 9.69 -0.71 1.36
C LEU A 297 10.85 -0.25 0.49
N VAL A 298 10.88 1.03 0.15
CA VAL A 298 12.05 1.69 -0.44
C VAL A 298 12.57 2.71 0.56
N SER A 299 13.67 2.36 1.23
CA SER A 299 14.39 3.28 2.11
C SER A 299 15.27 4.17 1.24
N ASN A 300 14.82 5.41 1.01
CA ASN A 300 15.44 6.36 0.09
C ASN A 300 15.61 7.78 0.68
N ALA A 301 15.07 8.04 1.88
CA ALA A 301 15.35 9.29 2.60
C ALA A 301 16.87 9.55 2.66
N GLY A 302 17.29 10.79 2.44
CA GLY A 302 18.70 11.08 2.42
C GLY A 302 19.04 12.56 2.32
N ILE A 303 20.22 12.88 2.82
CA ILE A 303 20.89 14.17 2.73
C ILE A 303 22.30 13.96 2.18
N SER A 304 23.05 15.02 1.95
CA SER A 304 24.50 14.95 1.71
C SER A 304 25.20 16.06 2.45
N SER A 305 26.46 15.82 2.82
CA SER A 305 27.32 16.80 3.49
C SER A 305 28.79 16.50 3.20
N ALA A 306 29.62 17.54 3.21
CA ALA A 306 31.05 17.44 2.97
C ALA A 306 31.77 18.49 3.78
N SER A 307 32.74 18.04 4.55
CA SER A 307 33.65 18.86 5.34
C SER A 307 34.94 18.07 5.54
N PRO A 308 36.12 18.72 5.58
CA PRO A 308 37.32 18.12 6.15
C PRO A 308 37.02 17.51 7.54
N ILE A 309 37.75 16.47 7.94
CA ILE A 309 37.41 15.75 9.18
C ILE A 309 37.62 16.63 10.42
N GLU A 310 38.66 17.47 10.40
CA GLU A 310 38.99 18.45 11.42
C GLU A 310 37.94 19.57 11.56
N ASP A 311 37.19 19.83 10.49
CA ASP A 311 36.14 20.85 10.41
C ASP A 311 34.73 20.24 10.45
N THR A 312 34.61 18.92 10.60
CA THR A 312 33.31 18.26 10.66
C THR A 312 32.72 18.44 12.06
N ALA A 313 31.81 19.41 12.18
CA ALA A 313 31.05 19.62 13.41
C ALA A 313 30.28 18.36 13.81
N LEU A 314 30.16 18.12 15.12
CA LEU A 314 29.49 16.94 15.66
C LEU A 314 28.02 16.88 15.20
N GLU A 315 27.36 18.03 15.09
CA GLU A 315 25.97 18.15 14.64
C GLU A 315 25.80 17.67 13.19
N VAL A 316 26.81 17.86 12.34
CA VAL A 316 26.81 17.34 10.95
C VAL A 316 26.96 15.82 10.97
N TRP A 317 27.85 15.30 11.82
CA TRP A 317 28.01 13.86 12.01
C TRP A 317 26.71 13.21 12.49
N ASP A 318 26.13 13.73 13.59
CA ASP A 318 24.91 13.22 14.20
C ASP A 318 23.75 13.27 13.21
N ARG A 319 23.59 14.37 12.46
CA ARG A 319 22.55 14.47 11.43
C ARG A 319 22.68 13.42 10.33
N ASN A 320 23.91 13.11 9.89
CA ASN A 320 24.13 12.03 8.91
C ASN A 320 23.73 10.68 9.50
N MET A 321 24.20 10.35 10.71
CA MET A 321 23.89 9.08 11.36
C MET A 321 22.40 8.95 11.67
N ASP A 322 21.75 10.04 12.09
CA ASP A 322 20.33 10.05 12.42
C ASP A 322 19.45 9.78 11.21
N ILE A 323 19.71 10.43 10.07
CA ILE A 323 18.87 10.28 8.88
C ILE A 323 19.23 8.99 8.12
N LEU A 324 20.52 8.76 7.89
CA LEU A 324 21.01 7.73 6.98
C LEU A 324 21.17 6.37 7.65
N ALA A 325 21.47 6.31 8.95
CA ALA A 325 21.57 5.03 9.67
C ALA A 325 20.33 4.76 10.53
N LYS A 326 20.06 5.60 11.54
CA LYS A 326 18.92 5.44 12.46
C LYS A 326 17.59 5.47 11.71
N GLY A 327 17.43 6.41 10.77
CA GLY A 327 16.24 6.49 9.93
C GLY A 327 15.97 5.19 9.20
N TYR A 328 16.96 4.67 8.46
CA TYR A 328 16.83 3.40 7.72
C TYR A 328 16.50 2.23 8.63
N PHE A 329 17.09 2.18 9.83
CA PHE A 329 16.76 1.19 10.84
C PHE A 329 15.29 1.29 11.28
N LEU A 330 14.79 2.48 11.62
CA LEU A 330 13.44 2.67 12.13
C LEU A 330 12.37 2.25 11.11
N VAL A 331 12.45 2.74 9.86
CA VAL A 331 11.50 2.36 8.80
C VAL A 331 11.60 0.88 8.45
N SER A 332 12.82 0.31 8.40
CA SER A 332 12.97 -1.12 8.06
C SER A 332 12.43 -2.02 9.17
N ARG A 333 12.69 -1.69 10.44
CA ARG A 333 12.16 -2.45 11.58
C ARG A 333 10.63 -2.46 11.60
N GLU A 334 10.00 -1.33 11.28
CA GLU A 334 8.54 -1.25 11.22
C GLU A 334 7.97 -2.04 10.03
N ALA A 335 8.62 -1.98 8.86
CA ALA A 335 8.27 -2.85 7.74
C ALA A 335 8.39 -4.34 8.08
N PHE A 336 9.45 -4.74 8.78
CA PHE A 336 9.64 -6.12 9.23
C PHE A 336 8.52 -6.59 10.15
N ARG A 337 8.15 -5.77 11.15
CA ARG A 337 7.03 -6.06 12.06
C ARG A 337 5.73 -6.27 11.27
N LEU A 338 5.45 -5.38 10.33
CA LEU A 338 4.23 -5.45 9.51
C LEU A 338 4.23 -6.67 8.57
N MET A 339 5.29 -6.87 7.80
CA MET A 339 5.41 -8.01 6.86
C MET A 339 5.35 -9.35 7.58
N LYS A 340 5.94 -9.44 8.79
CA LYS A 340 5.82 -10.64 9.65
C LYS A 340 4.38 -10.90 10.08
N ARG A 341 3.63 -9.86 10.43
CA ARG A 341 2.19 -9.97 10.78
C ARG A 341 1.34 -10.37 9.58
N GLN A 342 1.67 -9.87 8.38
CA GLN A 342 1.00 -10.24 7.13
C GLN A 342 1.32 -11.68 6.70
N GLN A 343 2.50 -12.20 7.02
CA GLN A 343 2.97 -13.52 6.55
C GLN A 343 2.96 -13.66 5.01
N THR A 344 3.24 -12.56 4.31
CA THR A 344 3.25 -12.50 2.83
C THR A 344 4.65 -12.41 2.23
N GLY A 345 5.70 -12.45 3.08
CA GLY A 345 7.04 -12.00 2.70
C GLY A 345 7.06 -10.50 2.37
N GLY A 346 8.04 -10.09 1.57
CA GLY A 346 8.14 -8.72 1.09
C GLY A 346 9.47 -8.39 0.43
N ALA A 347 9.62 -7.17 -0.05
CA ALA A 347 10.85 -6.65 -0.62
C ALA A 347 11.22 -5.31 0.01
N ILE A 348 12.44 -5.22 0.53
CA ILE A 348 13.01 -3.98 1.04
C ILE A 348 14.20 -3.60 0.15
N VAL A 349 14.15 -2.39 -0.38
CA VAL A 349 15.19 -1.85 -1.26
C VAL A 349 15.80 -0.62 -0.59
N PHE A 350 17.09 -0.69 -0.31
CA PHE A 350 17.84 0.44 0.22
C PHE A 350 18.44 1.22 -0.95
N ILE A 351 18.16 2.52 -1.03
CA ILE A 351 18.86 3.42 -1.94
C ILE A 351 20.03 4.02 -1.17
N ALA A 352 21.19 3.38 -1.28
CA ALA A 352 22.39 3.82 -0.59
C ALA A 352 23.18 4.79 -1.45
N SER A 353 24.44 4.48 -1.75
CA SER A 353 25.30 5.30 -2.58
C SER A 353 26.56 4.53 -2.92
N LYS A 354 27.19 4.86 -4.06
CA LYS A 354 28.61 4.59 -4.29
C LYS A 354 29.47 4.82 -3.03
N ASN A 355 29.20 5.90 -2.29
CA ASN A 355 30.03 6.31 -1.16
C ASN A 355 29.96 5.37 0.06
N GLY A 356 29.04 4.39 0.07
CA GLY A 356 29.07 3.30 1.05
C GLY A 356 30.09 2.20 0.72
N LEU A 357 30.59 2.15 -0.53
CA LEU A 357 31.63 1.20 -0.98
C LEU A 357 32.98 1.89 -1.23
N ALA A 358 32.95 3.11 -1.77
CA ALA A 358 34.13 3.87 -2.13
C ALA A 358 34.22 5.15 -1.30
N ALA A 359 35.32 5.33 -0.57
CA ALA A 359 35.54 6.55 0.19
C ALA A 359 35.65 7.78 -0.73
N SER A 360 35.13 8.91 -0.25
CA SER A 360 35.25 10.21 -0.90
C SER A 360 35.97 11.20 0.03
N PRO A 361 36.93 12.00 -0.47
CA PRO A 361 37.53 13.07 0.31
C PRO A 361 36.48 14.03 0.87
N ASN A 362 36.72 14.51 2.09
CA ASN A 362 35.88 15.44 2.84
C ASN A 362 34.45 14.97 3.05
N ALA A 363 34.20 13.65 3.09
CA ALA A 363 32.85 13.10 3.23
C ALA A 363 32.79 11.95 4.24
N SER A 364 33.63 11.98 5.28
CA SER A 364 33.77 10.90 6.27
C SER A 364 32.43 10.55 6.94
N ALA A 365 31.69 11.55 7.43
CA ALA A 365 30.38 11.36 8.05
C ALA A 365 29.38 10.68 7.09
N TYR A 366 29.25 11.23 5.88
CA TYR A 366 28.36 10.70 4.85
C TYR A 366 28.74 9.29 4.40
N CYS A 367 30.02 9.05 4.09
CA CYS A 367 30.50 7.74 3.65
C CYS A 367 30.31 6.68 4.74
N THR A 368 30.56 7.04 6.01
CA THR A 368 30.34 6.13 7.14
C THR A 368 28.87 5.76 7.27
N ALA A 369 27.97 6.74 7.23
CA ALA A 369 26.54 6.47 7.33
C ALA A 369 26.02 5.65 6.14
N LYS A 370 26.50 5.91 4.91
CA LYS A 370 26.18 5.11 3.72
C LYS A 370 26.75 3.69 3.78
N ALA A 371 27.92 3.49 4.38
CA ALA A 371 28.45 2.15 4.63
C ALA A 371 27.59 1.40 5.67
N ALA A 372 27.09 2.11 6.70
CA ALA A 372 26.17 1.56 7.69
C ALA A 372 24.84 1.12 7.05
N GLU A 373 24.27 1.89 6.12
CA GLU A 373 23.08 1.48 5.34
C GLU A 373 23.30 0.14 4.62
N ILE A 374 24.41 0.01 3.89
CA ILE A 374 24.74 -1.21 3.14
C ILE A 374 24.90 -2.40 4.09
N HIS A 375 25.58 -2.20 5.22
CA HIS A 375 25.78 -3.28 6.19
C HIS A 375 24.47 -3.68 6.87
N LEU A 376 23.63 -2.69 7.24
CA LEU A 376 22.29 -2.93 7.79
C LEU A 376 21.43 -3.75 6.81
N ALA A 377 21.44 -3.42 5.52
CA ALA A 377 20.71 -4.18 4.51
C ALA A 377 21.12 -5.66 4.48
N ARG A 378 22.42 -5.96 4.63
CA ARG A 378 22.93 -7.34 4.69
C ARG A 378 22.45 -8.07 5.95
N CYS A 379 22.51 -7.42 7.12
CA CYS A 379 22.01 -8.00 8.37
C CYS A 379 20.51 -8.31 8.26
N LEU A 380 19.72 -7.37 7.75
CA LEU A 380 18.29 -7.54 7.56
C LEU A 380 17.97 -8.62 6.49
N ALA A 381 18.80 -8.78 5.46
CA ALA A 381 18.64 -9.89 4.51
C ALA A 381 18.72 -11.26 5.18
N LEU A 382 19.61 -11.42 6.17
CA LEU A 382 19.74 -12.65 6.96
C LEU A 382 18.52 -12.87 7.86
N GLU A 383 18.08 -11.82 8.55
CA GLU A 383 16.91 -11.88 9.45
C GLU A 383 15.59 -12.09 8.68
N GLY A 384 15.48 -11.54 7.48
CA GLY A 384 14.28 -11.60 6.64
C GLY A 384 14.11 -12.90 5.87
N ALA A 385 15.19 -13.63 5.60
CA ALA A 385 15.16 -14.83 4.77
C ALA A 385 14.15 -15.91 5.27
N PRO A 386 14.08 -16.27 6.56
CA PRO A 386 13.07 -17.23 7.05
C PRO A 386 11.62 -16.77 6.89
N LEU A 387 11.40 -15.46 6.73
CA LEU A 387 10.08 -14.83 6.61
C LEU A 387 9.71 -14.56 5.14
N GLY A 388 10.57 -14.90 4.18
CA GLY A 388 10.39 -14.52 2.77
C GLY A 388 10.52 -13.01 2.51
N ILE A 389 11.16 -12.27 3.43
CA ILE A 389 11.45 -10.84 3.27
C ILE A 389 12.84 -10.71 2.64
N ARG A 390 12.89 -10.17 1.42
CA ARG A 390 14.14 -9.94 0.69
C ARG A 390 14.62 -8.52 0.95
N VAL A 391 15.92 -8.34 1.21
CA VAL A 391 16.51 -7.02 1.44
C VAL A 391 17.69 -6.87 0.49
N ASN A 392 17.67 -5.85 -0.36
CA ASN A 392 18.73 -5.59 -1.35
C ASN A 392 19.03 -4.09 -1.41
N THR A 393 20.17 -3.73 -2.00
CA THR A 393 20.64 -2.36 -2.10
C THR A 393 20.83 -1.94 -3.55
N VAL A 394 20.45 -0.70 -3.86
CA VAL A 394 20.83 0.00 -5.08
C VAL A 394 21.80 1.12 -4.71
N ASN A 395 22.96 1.14 -5.39
CA ASN A 395 24.01 2.13 -5.18
C ASN A 395 24.08 3.08 -6.39
N PRO A 396 23.43 4.24 -6.33
CA PRO A 396 23.58 5.26 -7.35
C PRO A 396 24.92 6.02 -7.23
N ASP A 397 25.39 6.57 -8.35
CA ASP A 397 26.42 7.62 -8.40
C ASP A 397 25.92 8.83 -9.21
N ALA A 398 26.27 10.03 -8.76
CA ALA A 398 26.10 11.29 -9.48
C ALA A 398 24.70 11.54 -10.12
N VAL A 399 23.61 11.19 -9.42
CA VAL A 399 22.25 11.49 -9.86
C VAL A 399 21.92 12.96 -9.59
N LEU A 400 22.21 13.80 -10.59
CA LEU A 400 22.12 15.26 -10.50
C LEU A 400 20.69 15.78 -10.77
N ARG A 401 20.00 15.20 -11.76
CA ARG A 401 18.67 15.65 -12.19
C ARG A 401 17.60 15.41 -11.13
N GLY A 402 16.83 16.45 -10.81
CA GLY A 402 15.69 16.38 -9.88
C GLY A 402 16.08 16.15 -8.41
N SER A 403 17.37 16.16 -8.09
CA SER A 403 17.85 15.97 -6.74
C SER A 403 17.99 17.31 -6.03
N LYS A 404 17.22 17.51 -4.94
CA LYS A 404 17.36 18.68 -4.06
C LYS A 404 18.76 18.78 -3.43
N ILE A 405 19.48 17.66 -3.36
CA ILE A 405 20.84 17.57 -2.83
C ILE A 405 21.84 18.30 -3.73
N TRP A 406 21.58 18.42 -5.04
CA TRP A 406 22.48 19.08 -6.00
C TRP A 406 22.11 20.54 -6.30
N VAL A 407 21.14 21.11 -5.57
CA VAL A 407 20.75 22.51 -5.69
C VAL A 407 21.39 23.31 -4.55
N GLY A 408 22.13 24.37 -4.87
CA GLY A 408 22.75 25.27 -3.88
C GLY A 408 24.15 24.85 -3.39
N GLU A 409 24.43 25.09 -2.11
CA GLU A 409 25.76 25.02 -1.48
C GLU A 409 26.51 23.71 -1.72
N TRP A 410 25.82 22.56 -1.82
CA TRP A 410 26.47 21.28 -2.08
C TRP A 410 27.19 21.24 -3.43
N ARG A 411 26.55 21.75 -4.49
CA ARG A 411 27.13 21.77 -5.83
C ARG A 411 28.38 22.65 -5.84
N GLU A 412 28.35 23.77 -5.11
CA GLU A 412 29.47 24.67 -4.97
C GLU A 412 30.60 24.07 -4.12
N GLN A 413 30.29 23.51 -2.95
CA GLN A 413 31.25 22.83 -2.07
C GLN A 413 31.93 21.67 -2.77
N ARG A 414 31.19 20.89 -3.58
CA ARG A 414 31.75 19.75 -4.30
C ARG A 414 32.59 20.19 -5.50
N ALA A 415 32.17 21.22 -6.22
CA ALA A 415 32.98 21.84 -7.27
C ALA A 415 34.29 22.39 -6.69
N ALA A 416 34.24 23.04 -5.52
CA ALA A 416 35.41 23.53 -4.80
C ALA A 416 36.35 22.40 -4.34
N ALA A 417 35.81 21.30 -3.82
CA ALA A 417 36.60 20.13 -3.43
C ALA A 417 37.37 19.51 -4.62
N TYR A 418 36.82 19.60 -5.83
CA TYR A 418 37.48 19.17 -7.07
C TYR A 418 38.18 20.31 -7.83
N ARG A 419 38.21 21.53 -7.27
CA ARG A 419 38.81 22.74 -7.87
C ARG A 419 38.28 23.04 -9.29
N MET A 420 36.97 22.94 -9.49
CA MET A 420 36.27 23.18 -10.76
C MET A 420 35.04 24.06 -10.57
N LYS A 421 34.37 24.43 -11.68
CA LYS A 421 33.12 25.18 -11.64
C LYS A 421 31.89 24.27 -11.49
N PRO A 422 30.79 24.74 -10.87
CA PRO A 422 29.56 23.94 -10.70
C PRO A 422 28.95 23.36 -11.99
N ASP A 423 29.06 24.08 -13.11
CA ASP A 423 28.59 23.68 -14.44
C ASP A 423 29.42 22.56 -15.07
N GLU A 424 30.67 22.39 -14.64
CA GLU A 424 31.57 21.33 -15.12
C GLU A 424 31.36 19.99 -14.37
N LEU A 425 30.66 20.00 -13.23
CA LEU A 425 30.50 18.82 -12.39
C LEU A 425 29.80 17.64 -13.09
N GLU A 426 28.77 17.92 -13.88
CA GLU A 426 28.03 16.86 -14.58
C GLU A 426 28.93 16.13 -15.58
N GLU A 427 29.65 16.90 -16.40
CA GLU A 427 30.62 16.36 -17.34
C GLU A 427 31.77 15.65 -16.62
N HIS A 428 32.28 16.21 -15.52
CA HIS A 428 33.30 15.56 -14.70
C HIS A 428 32.85 14.19 -14.18
N TYR A 429 31.63 14.10 -13.63
CA TYR A 429 31.08 12.82 -13.14
C TYR A 429 30.87 11.82 -14.26
N ARG A 430 30.36 12.28 -15.41
CA ARG A 430 30.23 11.47 -16.61
C ARG A 430 31.58 10.93 -17.06
N GLN A 431 32.63 11.75 -17.06
CA GLN A 431 33.97 11.34 -17.45
C GLN A 431 34.66 10.42 -16.44
N ARG A 432 34.18 10.35 -15.19
CA ARG A 432 34.70 9.40 -14.18
C ARG A 432 34.19 7.97 -14.38
N SER A 433 33.01 7.79 -14.97
CA SER A 433 32.44 6.46 -15.20
C SER A 433 33.08 5.78 -16.42
N MET A 434 33.11 4.44 -16.47
CA MET A 434 33.67 3.73 -17.62
C MET A 434 32.80 3.88 -18.86
N LEU A 435 31.47 3.92 -18.69
CA LEU A 435 30.53 4.00 -19.81
C LEU A 435 30.33 5.43 -20.34
N LYS A 436 30.87 6.44 -19.66
CA LYS A 436 30.75 7.86 -20.03
C LYS A 436 29.30 8.34 -20.20
N LYS A 437 28.38 7.77 -19.41
CA LYS A 437 26.95 8.10 -19.40
C LYS A 437 26.57 8.79 -18.09
N SER A 438 25.64 9.72 -18.18
CA SER A 438 24.95 10.28 -17.01
C SER A 438 24.03 9.23 -16.40
N VAL A 439 23.83 9.30 -15.09
CA VAL A 439 22.88 8.45 -14.36
C VAL A 439 21.70 9.30 -13.92
N PHE A 440 20.50 8.80 -14.17
CA PHE A 440 19.26 9.49 -13.89
C PHE A 440 18.42 8.77 -12.82
N PRO A 441 17.47 9.49 -12.17
CA PRO A 441 16.53 8.88 -11.23
C PRO A 441 15.81 7.64 -11.78
N GLU A 442 15.48 7.64 -13.08
CA GLU A 442 14.79 6.57 -13.77
C GLU A 442 15.66 5.31 -13.89
N ASP A 443 16.98 5.45 -14.06
CA ASP A 443 17.90 4.31 -14.08
C ASP A 443 17.93 3.61 -12.71
N VAL A 444 17.89 4.39 -11.63
CA VAL A 444 17.78 3.88 -10.25
C VAL A 444 16.43 3.22 -10.03
N ALA A 445 15.36 3.80 -10.60
CA ALA A 445 14.01 3.26 -10.50
C ALA A 445 13.86 1.88 -11.15
N GLU A 446 14.52 1.62 -12.29
CA GLU A 446 14.51 0.30 -12.91
C GLU A 446 15.20 -0.77 -12.05
N ALA A 447 16.34 -0.43 -11.43
CA ALA A 447 17.01 -1.35 -10.51
C ALA A 447 16.17 -1.63 -9.25
N ALA A 448 15.56 -0.59 -8.67
CA ALA A 448 14.65 -0.75 -7.54
C ALA A 448 13.43 -1.61 -7.90
N TYR A 449 12.84 -1.39 -9.09
CA TYR A 449 11.74 -2.18 -9.62
C TYR A 449 12.10 -3.66 -9.78
N PHE A 450 13.24 -3.96 -10.40
CA PHE A 450 13.72 -5.34 -10.52
C PHE A 450 13.80 -6.01 -9.14
N LEU A 451 14.43 -5.34 -8.16
CA LEU A 451 14.61 -5.84 -6.79
C LEU A 451 13.29 -5.97 -6.01
N ALA A 452 12.30 -5.12 -6.30
CA ALA A 452 10.98 -5.18 -5.68
C ALA A 452 10.07 -6.26 -6.28
N SER A 453 10.20 -6.53 -7.58
CA SER A 453 9.37 -7.48 -8.31
C SER A 453 9.74 -8.95 -8.07
N ASP A 454 8.83 -9.85 -8.46
CA ASP A 454 9.07 -11.30 -8.40
C ASP A 454 10.18 -11.79 -9.36
N LEU A 455 10.61 -10.95 -10.32
CA LEU A 455 11.75 -11.25 -11.20
C LEU A 455 13.06 -11.48 -10.41
N SER A 456 13.19 -10.85 -9.24
CA SER A 456 14.32 -11.02 -8.33
C SER A 456 13.97 -11.88 -7.11
N GLY A 457 12.93 -12.73 -7.22
CA GLY A 457 12.41 -13.53 -6.10
C GLY A 457 13.43 -14.46 -5.43
N LYS A 458 14.56 -14.75 -6.10
CA LYS A 458 15.68 -15.55 -5.58
C LYS A 458 16.88 -14.71 -5.12
N SER A 459 16.73 -13.39 -5.03
CA SER A 459 17.81 -12.44 -4.74
C SER A 459 17.55 -11.67 -3.44
N THR A 460 18.43 -11.86 -2.45
CA THR A 460 18.49 -11.11 -1.19
C THR A 460 19.95 -10.88 -0.80
N GLY A 461 20.26 -9.81 -0.08
CA GLY A 461 21.61 -9.39 0.31
C GLY A 461 22.46 -8.81 -0.83
N ASN A 462 21.87 -8.56 -1.99
CA ASN A 462 22.61 -8.06 -3.16
C ASN A 462 22.81 -6.55 -3.10
N ILE A 463 23.87 -6.10 -3.78
CA ILE A 463 24.13 -4.70 -4.06
C ILE A 463 24.22 -4.54 -5.58
N ILE A 464 23.33 -3.73 -6.14
CA ILE A 464 23.34 -3.37 -7.56
C ILE A 464 23.85 -1.94 -7.69
N ASN A 465 24.97 -1.76 -8.39
CA ASN A 465 25.47 -0.44 -8.72
C ASN A 465 24.74 0.13 -9.95
N VAL A 466 24.27 1.36 -9.83
CA VAL A 466 23.70 2.17 -10.92
C VAL A 466 24.56 3.43 -11.03
N ASP A 467 25.77 3.26 -11.55
CA ASP A 467 26.84 4.27 -11.48
C ASP A 467 27.60 4.45 -12.81
N ALA A 468 27.02 3.96 -13.90
CA ALA A 468 27.63 3.93 -15.24
C ALA A 468 29.01 3.22 -15.29
N GLY A 469 29.23 2.26 -14.40
CA GLY A 469 30.46 1.47 -14.33
C GLY A 469 31.57 2.21 -13.62
N ASN A 470 31.32 2.73 -12.42
CA ASN A 470 32.36 3.38 -11.64
C ASN A 470 33.27 2.33 -10.98
N ALA A 471 34.48 2.15 -11.52
CA ALA A 471 35.37 1.05 -11.17
C ALA A 471 35.73 0.99 -9.67
N VAL A 472 35.77 2.13 -8.98
CA VAL A 472 36.10 2.16 -7.54
C VAL A 472 34.98 1.65 -6.64
N SER A 473 33.72 1.59 -7.14
CA SER A 473 32.57 1.06 -6.40
C SER A 473 32.22 -0.38 -6.75
N PHE A 474 33.03 -1.08 -7.55
CA PHE A 474 32.78 -2.49 -7.83
C PHE A 474 32.70 -3.29 -6.53
N THR A 475 31.58 -3.99 -6.37
CA THR A 475 31.34 -4.86 -5.23
C THR A 475 32.34 -6.01 -5.26
N ARG A 476 32.96 -6.30 -4.11
CA ARG A 476 33.94 -7.37 -3.93
C ARG A 476 33.61 -8.14 -2.67
#